data_AF-A0A835W1J1-F1
#
_entry.id   AF-A0A835W1J1-F1
#
_cell.length_a   1.000
_cell.length_b   1.000
_cell.length_c   1.000
_cell.angle_alpha   90.00
_cell.angle_beta   90.00
_cell.angle_gamma   90.00
#
_symmetry.space_group_name_H-M   'P 1'
#
loop_
_entity.id
_entity.type
_entity.pdbx_description
1 polymer ?
#
loop_
_entity_poly.entity_id
_entity_poly.type
_entity_poly.pdbx_seq_one_letter_code
_entity_poly.pdbx_strand_id
1 'polypeptide(L)'
;MDAKAQGAQGQGGRSKKQGPVDAKGGRRRHGLGRPIAQVEEVEVKDKINLVRLRYEGAVKDGLDDPTKVLLSKVHKAAQLQLGEDRLSVTGHKGFRTARASHGAHEGALYCEVRLTRLGRTGHARVGWCTRRAELQAPVGYDTFGFAFRDVDGSKVSNGLREPYMPGGAGFREGDVVGMYLYLPPGGRTLEPQQNEYAKYKGRWMRIEDPEPDPLPLPGSVIAFAVNGVSAGVAFRDFNEGTYYPAVSIYTMPEQSDGATVTLNFGPHFAYPPLQPEGCPPPTPVCELASPAEAAAGAAAVGAMGLAGGVGVGAVVEGGAADGAQPRDVEMAQQELPGDAVAAMAGAAAAAAAAAAAGVAMMGMSAAP
;
A
#
# COMPACT_ATOMS: atom_id res chain seq x y z
N MET A 1 62.84 -29.88 52.02
CA MET A 1 62.73 -28.43 51.79
C MET A 1 61.43 -28.22 51.01
N ASP A 2 60.23 -28.14 51.60
CA ASP A 2 59.73 -27.38 52.79
C ASP A 2 59.59 -25.87 52.49
N ALA A 3 58.44 -25.21 52.73
CA ALA A 3 57.12 -25.68 53.21
C ALA A 3 55.95 -24.71 52.87
N LYS A 4 54.69 -25.16 53.13
CA LYS A 4 53.53 -24.54 53.86
C LYS A 4 53.39 -23.00 53.96
N ALA A 5 52.23 -22.34 54.17
CA ALA A 5 50.77 -22.61 54.27
C ALA A 5 50.05 -21.22 54.52
N GLN A 6 48.74 -20.96 54.67
CA GLN A 6 47.42 -21.66 54.60
C GLN A 6 46.33 -20.59 54.22
N GLY A 7 45.04 -20.86 53.95
CA GLY A 7 43.92 -21.03 54.91
C GLY A 7 43.17 -19.71 55.26
N ALA A 8 41.85 -19.62 55.48
CA ALA A 8 40.76 -20.60 55.38
C ALA A 8 39.33 -19.98 55.26
N GLN A 9 38.34 -20.86 55.09
CA GLN A 9 36.91 -20.76 54.72
C GLN A 9 35.91 -20.08 55.69
N GLY A 10 34.65 -19.93 55.22
CA GLY A 10 33.40 -19.76 56.01
C GLY A 10 32.40 -18.78 55.35
N GLN A 11 31.32 -19.11 54.63
CA GLN A 11 30.14 -20.01 54.78
C GLN A 11 29.03 -19.59 55.77
N GLY A 12 27.78 -19.55 55.27
CA GLY A 12 26.51 -19.37 56.01
C GLY A 12 25.85 -17.98 55.86
N GLY A 13 24.52 -17.82 55.69
CA GLY A 13 23.47 -18.78 55.29
C GLY A 13 22.07 -18.58 55.93
N ARG A 14 21.04 -18.21 55.13
CA ARG A 14 19.58 -18.11 55.49
C ARG A 14 19.25 -17.04 56.57
N SER A 15 18.05 -16.43 56.68
CA SER A 15 16.68 -16.84 56.34
C SER A 15 15.66 -15.66 56.33
N LYS A 16 14.38 -15.91 56.00
CA LYS A 16 13.25 -14.94 56.07
C LYS A 16 12.62 -14.84 57.49
N LYS A 17 12.10 -13.65 57.84
CA LYS A 17 10.96 -13.30 58.76
C LYS A 17 10.83 -11.76 58.74
N GLN A 18 9.70 -11.04 58.64
CA GLN A 18 8.23 -11.26 58.76
C GLN A 18 7.64 -11.11 60.18
N GLY A 19 6.82 -10.05 60.37
CA GLY A 19 5.98 -9.72 61.54
C GLY A 19 6.55 -8.68 62.52
N PRO A 20 5.73 -8.01 63.38
CA PRO A 20 4.26 -8.03 63.49
C PRO A 20 3.61 -6.62 63.34
N VAL A 21 2.47 -6.35 64.02
CA VAL A 21 1.46 -5.29 63.74
C VAL A 21 1.16 -4.35 64.94
N ASP A 22 0.15 -3.47 64.78
CA ASP A 22 -0.55 -2.62 65.77
C ASP A 22 0.10 -1.27 66.17
N ALA A 23 -0.64 -0.18 66.55
CA ALA A 23 -2.08 -0.06 66.85
C ALA A 23 -2.73 1.31 66.46
N LYS A 24 -4.02 1.25 66.10
CA LYS A 24 -5.16 2.21 66.32
C LYS A 24 -4.93 3.72 66.57
N GLY A 25 -5.68 4.56 65.82
CA GLY A 25 -6.21 5.84 66.34
C GLY A 25 -6.96 6.75 65.33
N GLY A 26 -8.23 7.11 65.60
CA GLY A 26 -8.84 8.33 65.03
C GLY A 26 -10.16 8.24 64.23
N ARG A 27 -11.31 8.20 64.93
CA ARG A 27 -12.64 8.78 64.57
C ARG A 27 -13.20 8.67 63.13
N ARG A 28 -14.31 7.92 62.99
CA ARG A 28 -15.27 8.03 61.88
C ARG A 28 -16.00 9.40 61.87
N ARG A 29 -16.44 9.84 60.68
CA ARG A 29 -17.66 10.64 60.49
C ARG A 29 -18.52 9.96 59.43
N HIS A 30 -19.83 9.85 59.65
CA HIS A 30 -20.76 9.34 58.64
C HIS A 30 -21.09 10.45 57.62
N GLY A 31 -20.98 10.13 56.34
CA GLY A 31 -21.57 10.87 55.23
C GLY A 31 -22.57 9.99 54.51
N LEU A 32 -23.72 10.53 54.11
CA LEU A 32 -24.79 9.79 53.43
C LEU A 32 -24.47 9.62 51.94
N GLY A 33 -23.65 8.62 51.62
CA GLY A 33 -23.49 8.15 50.24
C GLY A 33 -24.64 7.22 49.85
N ARG A 34 -25.40 7.59 48.81
CA ARG A 34 -26.19 6.59 48.06
C ARG A 34 -25.20 5.59 47.42
N PRO A 35 -25.52 4.28 47.36
CA PRO A 35 -24.72 3.37 46.54
C PRO A 35 -24.82 3.83 45.09
N ILE A 36 -23.69 4.24 44.52
CA ILE A 36 -23.55 4.33 43.07
C ILE A 36 -23.65 2.88 42.57
N ALA A 37 -24.57 2.61 41.65
CA ALA A 37 -24.67 1.29 41.03
C ALA A 37 -23.29 0.92 40.46
N GLN A 38 -22.87 -0.33 40.65
CA GLN A 38 -21.63 -0.80 40.04
C GLN A 38 -21.77 -0.62 38.54
N VAL A 39 -21.00 0.31 37.97
CA VAL A 39 -20.80 0.40 36.53
C VAL A 39 -20.21 -0.94 36.15
N GLU A 40 -20.91 -1.71 35.30
CA GLU A 40 -20.35 -2.94 34.77
C GLU A 40 -19.03 -2.58 34.10
N GLU A 41 -17.94 -3.15 34.61
CA GLU A 41 -16.60 -2.90 34.13
C GLU A 41 -16.50 -3.58 32.76
N VAL A 42 -16.90 -2.84 31.71
CA VAL A 42 -16.91 -3.30 30.32
C VAL A 42 -15.54 -3.85 30.02
N GLU A 43 -15.48 -5.18 29.88
CA GLU A 43 -14.25 -5.93 29.71
C GLU A 43 -13.55 -5.40 28.46
N VAL A 44 -12.50 -4.60 28.64
CA VAL A 44 -11.80 -3.89 27.56
C VAL A 44 -10.99 -4.89 26.76
N LYS A 45 -11.70 -5.59 25.86
CA LYS A 45 -11.11 -6.45 24.86
C LYS A 45 -10.29 -5.60 23.91
N ASP A 46 -9.04 -6.03 23.80
CA ASP A 46 -8.01 -5.59 22.86
C ASP A 46 -7.51 -4.14 22.98
N LYS A 47 -6.21 -4.01 22.73
CA LYS A 47 -5.47 -2.75 22.90
C LYS A 47 -5.58 -1.93 21.62
N ILE A 48 -6.66 -1.16 21.51
CA ILE A 48 -6.93 -0.27 20.37
C ILE A 48 -5.69 0.58 20.05
N ASN A 49 -5.12 0.42 18.85
CA ASN A 49 -3.96 1.19 18.40
C ASN A 49 -4.39 2.61 17.99
N LEU A 50 -4.32 3.54 18.95
CA LEU A 50 -4.65 4.95 18.74
C LEU A 50 -3.46 5.70 18.12
N VAL A 51 -3.43 5.80 16.79
CA VAL A 51 -2.44 6.61 16.09
C VAL A 51 -2.85 8.08 16.14
N ARG A 52 -1.97 8.93 16.69
CA ARG A 52 -2.24 10.37 16.81
C ARG A 52 -2.33 10.98 15.42
N LEU A 53 -3.48 11.57 15.10
CA LEU A 53 -3.56 12.50 13.98
C LEU A 53 -2.64 13.68 14.26
N ARG A 54 -1.58 13.79 13.45
CA ARG A 54 -1.01 15.08 13.13
C ARG A 54 -2.09 15.85 12.35
N TYR A 55 -2.05 17.18 12.41
CA TYR A 55 -2.85 17.96 11.47
C TYR A 55 -2.21 17.79 10.08
N GLU A 56 -2.70 16.81 9.31
CA GLU A 56 -2.37 16.64 7.89
C GLU A 56 -3.23 17.56 7.00
N GLY A 57 -3.81 18.61 7.62
CA GLY A 57 -4.42 19.78 6.99
C GLY A 57 -3.42 20.72 6.32
N ALA A 58 -2.46 20.14 5.61
CA ALA A 58 -1.64 20.81 4.60
C ALA A 58 -1.48 19.81 3.46
N VAL A 59 -2.08 20.09 2.30
CA VAL A 59 -2.00 19.25 1.10
C VAL A 59 -0.57 19.33 0.55
N LYS A 60 0.35 18.55 1.13
CA LYS A 60 1.73 18.42 0.70
C LYS A 60 1.85 17.41 -0.45
N ASP A 61 1.25 17.74 -1.60
CA ASP A 61 1.47 17.09 -2.90
C ASP A 61 1.50 15.55 -2.87
N GLY A 62 0.74 14.92 -1.97
CA GLY A 62 1.16 13.66 -1.35
C GLY A 62 0.31 12.42 -1.67
N LEU A 63 -0.89 12.57 -2.21
CA LEU A 63 -1.69 11.41 -2.63
C LEU A 63 -1.18 10.89 -3.98
N ASP A 64 -1.30 9.58 -4.18
CA ASP A 64 -1.11 8.96 -5.49
C ASP A 64 -2.35 9.18 -6.38
N ASP A 65 -2.17 9.12 -7.70
CA ASP A 65 -3.25 9.33 -8.66
C ASP A 65 -4.08 8.03 -8.76
N PRO A 66 -5.35 7.99 -8.32
CA PRO A 66 -6.15 6.76 -8.36
C PRO A 66 -6.48 6.31 -9.79
N THR A 67 -6.27 7.19 -10.80
CA THR A 67 -6.53 6.88 -12.21
C THR A 67 -5.29 6.38 -12.95
N LYS A 68 -4.12 6.29 -12.30
CA LYS A 68 -2.86 5.88 -12.94
C LYS A 68 -1.96 5.09 -12.00
N VAL A 69 -1.53 3.90 -12.44
CA VAL A 69 -0.44 3.21 -11.76
C VAL A 69 0.90 3.87 -12.09
N LEU A 70 1.50 4.41 -11.05
CA LEU A 70 2.82 5.07 -11.02
C LEU A 70 3.61 4.57 -9.80
N LEU A 71 4.91 4.86 -9.72
CA LEU A 71 5.66 4.73 -8.46
C LEU A 71 5.06 5.64 -7.40
N SER A 72 4.83 5.09 -6.21
CA SER A 72 4.14 5.78 -5.12
C SER A 72 4.96 6.92 -4.54
N LYS A 73 4.31 8.05 -4.26
CA LYS A 73 4.92 9.16 -3.51
C LYS A 73 5.16 8.81 -2.04
N VAL A 74 4.30 7.96 -1.46
CA VAL A 74 4.25 7.64 -0.02
C VAL A 74 4.78 6.26 0.32
N HIS A 75 4.61 5.26 -0.56
CA HIS A 75 5.12 3.89 -0.38
C HIS A 75 6.55 3.71 -0.93
N LYS A 76 7.42 4.67 -0.61
CA LYS A 76 8.85 4.63 -0.94
C LYS A 76 9.70 5.15 0.20
N ALA A 77 10.96 4.75 0.24
CA ALA A 77 11.94 5.40 1.09
C ALA A 77 12.03 6.92 0.83
N ALA A 78 12.19 7.70 1.90
CA ALA A 78 12.31 9.16 1.81
C ALA A 78 13.52 9.60 0.96
N GLN A 79 14.60 8.81 0.96
CA GLN A 79 15.85 9.08 0.25
C GLN A 79 15.81 8.77 -1.26
N LEU A 80 14.77 8.09 -1.75
CA LEU A 80 14.61 7.80 -3.18
C LEU A 80 14.00 9.00 -3.91
N GLN A 81 14.58 9.34 -5.06
CA GLN A 81 14.11 10.41 -5.95
C GLN A 81 13.27 9.77 -7.06
N LEU A 82 12.07 10.28 -7.32
CA LEU A 82 11.26 9.87 -8.47
C LEU A 82 11.60 10.75 -9.67
N GLY A 83 11.48 10.20 -10.88
CA GLY A 83 11.42 10.99 -12.10
C GLY A 83 10.13 11.81 -12.18
N GLU A 84 10.11 12.81 -13.05
CA GLU A 84 8.93 13.65 -13.31
C GLU A 84 7.74 12.81 -13.81
N ASP A 85 8.03 11.78 -14.59
CA ASP A 85 7.10 10.75 -15.08
C ASP A 85 6.51 9.86 -13.97
N ARG A 86 7.16 9.80 -12.79
CA ARG A 86 6.93 8.79 -11.74
C ARG A 86 6.96 7.33 -12.22
N LEU A 87 7.60 7.05 -13.34
CA LEU A 87 7.92 5.70 -13.81
C LEU A 87 9.38 5.34 -13.49
N SER A 88 10.25 6.35 -13.42
CA SER A 88 11.65 6.19 -13.03
C SER A 88 11.86 6.47 -11.53
N VAL A 89 12.76 5.73 -10.88
CA VAL A 89 13.25 6.00 -9.52
C VAL A 89 14.77 5.88 -9.45
N THR A 90 15.39 6.84 -8.76
CA THR A 90 16.83 6.94 -8.55
C THR A 90 17.17 6.84 -7.06
N GLY A 91 18.20 6.07 -6.74
CA GLY A 91 18.68 5.83 -5.38
C GLY A 91 20.19 5.97 -5.21
N HIS A 92 20.61 6.31 -4.00
CA HIS A 92 22.01 6.46 -3.61
C HIS A 92 22.24 5.89 -2.20
N LYS A 93 23.44 5.37 -1.96
CA LYS A 93 24.04 5.04 -0.65
C LYS A 93 23.26 4.02 0.19
N GLY A 94 23.55 2.73 -0.08
CA GLY A 94 22.88 1.59 0.55
C GLY A 94 21.52 1.28 -0.07
N PHE A 95 20.90 0.16 0.32
CA PHE A 95 19.59 -0.25 -0.20
C PHE A 95 18.50 0.75 0.19
N ARG A 96 17.55 1.01 -0.71
CA ARG A 96 16.24 1.63 -0.44
C ARG A 96 15.21 1.09 -1.42
N THR A 97 13.95 0.99 -1.00
CA THR A 97 12.85 0.42 -1.79
C THR A 97 11.75 1.42 -2.10
N ALA A 98 11.16 1.29 -3.29
CA ALA A 98 9.93 1.96 -3.72
C ALA A 98 8.93 0.91 -4.24
N ARG A 99 7.64 1.13 -3.95
CA ARG A 99 6.50 0.38 -4.48
C ARG A 99 5.73 1.21 -5.51
N ALA A 100 4.97 0.53 -6.37
CA ALA A 100 3.90 1.16 -7.12
C ALA A 100 2.79 1.70 -6.18
N SER A 101 1.97 2.59 -6.71
CA SER A 101 0.77 3.15 -6.06
C SER A 101 -0.35 2.13 -5.89
N HIS A 102 -0.45 1.17 -6.80
CA HIS A 102 -1.50 0.13 -6.82
C HIS A 102 -0.88 -1.27 -6.69
N GLY A 103 -1.66 -2.19 -6.15
CA GLY A 103 -1.34 -3.60 -5.95
C GLY A 103 -2.63 -4.41 -5.84
N ALA A 104 -2.53 -5.74 -5.86
CA ALA A 104 -3.69 -6.64 -5.85
C ALA A 104 -3.55 -7.78 -4.86
N HIS A 105 -4.69 -8.36 -4.48
CA HIS A 105 -4.81 -9.54 -3.61
C HIS A 105 -5.37 -10.78 -4.35
N GLU A 106 -5.77 -10.61 -5.61
CA GLU A 106 -6.34 -11.62 -6.51
C GLU A 106 -5.96 -11.27 -7.97
N GLY A 107 -5.92 -12.27 -8.86
CA GLY A 107 -5.71 -12.12 -10.30
C GLY A 107 -4.28 -12.43 -10.76
N ALA A 108 -4.06 -12.40 -12.08
CA ALA A 108 -2.73 -12.52 -12.69
C ALA A 108 -2.29 -11.18 -13.29
N LEU A 109 -1.08 -10.74 -12.95
CA LEU A 109 -0.55 -9.42 -13.27
C LEU A 109 0.83 -9.51 -13.91
N TYR A 110 1.10 -8.63 -14.87
CA TYR A 110 2.41 -8.47 -15.50
C TYR A 110 2.83 -7.00 -15.60
N CYS A 111 4.11 -6.77 -15.30
CA CYS A 111 4.80 -5.50 -15.54
C CYS A 111 6.29 -5.75 -15.83
N GLU A 112 6.98 -4.74 -16.35
CA GLU A 112 8.41 -4.78 -16.65
C GLU A 112 9.20 -3.77 -15.81
N VAL A 113 10.48 -4.06 -15.57
CA VAL A 113 11.44 -3.12 -14.99
C VAL A 113 12.70 -3.06 -15.86
N ARG A 114 13.00 -1.87 -16.41
CA ARG A 114 14.26 -1.61 -17.11
C ARG A 114 15.32 -1.11 -16.13
N LEU A 115 16.53 -1.68 -16.22
CA LEU A 115 17.69 -1.21 -15.48
C LEU A 115 18.35 -0.06 -16.23
N THR A 116 17.76 1.13 -16.10
CA THR A 116 18.08 2.32 -16.91
C THR A 116 19.50 2.84 -16.71
N ARG A 117 20.03 2.81 -15.47
CA ARG A 117 21.44 3.13 -15.14
C ARG A 117 21.81 2.53 -13.79
N LEU A 118 22.85 1.71 -13.68
CA LEU A 118 23.43 1.30 -12.40
C LEU A 118 24.72 2.07 -12.09
N GLY A 119 25.56 2.30 -13.11
CA GLY A 119 26.93 2.76 -12.90
C GLY A 119 27.84 1.70 -12.26
N ARG A 120 28.95 2.13 -11.65
CA ARG A 120 30.06 1.24 -11.26
C ARG A 120 29.80 0.34 -10.05
N THR A 121 28.84 0.69 -9.20
CA THR A 121 28.53 0.03 -7.92
C THR A 121 27.02 -0.06 -7.66
N GLY A 122 26.22 0.32 -8.66
CA GLY A 122 24.77 0.25 -8.58
C GLY A 122 24.31 -1.20 -8.59
N HIS A 123 23.37 -1.53 -7.72
CA HIS A 123 22.74 -2.84 -7.67
C HIS A 123 21.23 -2.72 -7.53
N ALA A 124 20.50 -3.68 -8.11
CA ALA A 124 19.05 -3.71 -8.16
C ALA A 124 18.46 -5.02 -7.62
N ARG A 125 17.32 -4.93 -6.94
CA ARG A 125 16.36 -6.03 -6.83
C ARG A 125 15.02 -5.57 -7.37
N VAL A 126 14.31 -6.47 -8.02
CA VAL A 126 12.97 -6.23 -8.57
C VAL A 126 12.05 -7.36 -8.13
N GLY A 127 10.76 -7.08 -7.97
CA GLY A 127 9.78 -8.11 -7.62
C GLY A 127 8.50 -7.53 -7.02
N TRP A 128 7.98 -8.23 -6.02
CA TRP A 128 6.68 -7.93 -5.41
C TRP A 128 6.81 -7.88 -3.89
N CYS A 129 6.14 -6.94 -3.23
CA CYS A 129 6.01 -6.97 -1.76
C CYS A 129 4.71 -6.36 -1.26
N THR A 130 4.29 -6.75 -0.06
CA THR A 130 3.12 -6.16 0.60
C THR A 130 3.48 -4.85 1.29
N ARG A 131 2.46 -4.15 1.80
CA ARG A 131 2.62 -2.91 2.56
C ARG A 131 3.48 -3.02 3.82
N ARG A 132 3.64 -4.23 4.38
CA ARG A 132 4.45 -4.52 5.58
C ARG A 132 5.96 -4.61 5.33
N ALA A 133 6.40 -4.65 4.07
CA ALA A 133 7.84 -4.76 3.75
C ALA A 133 8.63 -3.48 4.07
N GLU A 134 9.83 -3.62 4.62
CA GLU A 134 10.66 -2.50 5.08
C GLU A 134 11.27 -1.71 3.90
N LEU A 135 10.89 -0.43 3.79
CA LEU A 135 11.30 0.46 2.70
C LEU A 135 12.78 0.89 2.78
N GLN A 136 13.40 0.84 3.96
CA GLN A 136 14.84 1.05 4.14
C GLN A 136 15.69 -0.21 3.84
N ALA A 137 15.05 -1.36 3.63
CA ALA A 137 15.69 -2.63 3.31
C ALA A 137 15.43 -3.02 1.82
N PRO A 138 16.16 -3.99 1.25
CA PRO A 138 15.83 -4.54 -0.06
C PRO A 138 14.60 -5.45 -0.01
N VAL A 139 13.82 -5.52 -1.10
CA VAL A 139 12.75 -6.50 -1.29
C VAL A 139 13.32 -7.91 -1.08
N GLY A 140 12.57 -8.75 -0.36
CA GLY A 140 13.00 -10.08 0.07
C GLY A 140 13.97 -10.09 1.25
N TYR A 141 14.19 -8.96 1.94
CA TYR A 141 14.85 -8.94 3.25
C TYR A 141 13.97 -9.56 4.35
N ASP A 142 12.67 -9.29 4.30
CA ASP A 142 11.65 -9.79 5.22
C ASP A 142 10.75 -10.84 4.55
N THR A 143 9.78 -11.36 5.31
CA THR A 143 8.75 -12.32 4.86
C THR A 143 7.68 -11.72 3.95
N PHE A 144 7.68 -10.40 3.76
CA PHE A 144 6.63 -9.67 3.04
C PHE A 144 7.03 -9.30 1.61
N GLY A 145 8.23 -9.69 1.17
CA GLY A 145 8.73 -9.45 -0.17
C GLY A 145 9.32 -10.69 -0.87
N PHE A 146 9.19 -10.70 -2.19
CA PHE A 146 9.72 -11.70 -3.11
C PHE A 146 10.49 -10.96 -4.20
N ALA A 147 11.81 -11.17 -4.25
CA ALA A 147 12.71 -10.47 -5.16
C ALA A 147 13.46 -11.42 -6.11
N PHE A 148 13.85 -10.87 -7.24
CA PHE A 148 14.85 -11.37 -8.16
C PHE A 148 16.05 -10.40 -8.16
N ARG A 149 17.28 -10.93 -8.17
CA ARG A 149 18.52 -10.17 -7.94
C ARG A 149 19.41 -10.08 -9.18
N ASP A 150 19.88 -8.86 -9.41
CA ASP A 150 20.77 -8.44 -10.49
C ASP A 150 22.10 -9.19 -10.63
N VAL A 151 22.84 -9.45 -9.54
CA VAL A 151 24.24 -9.93 -9.64
C VAL A 151 24.36 -11.38 -10.13
N ASP A 152 23.52 -12.28 -9.63
CA ASP A 152 23.70 -13.74 -9.75
C ASP A 152 22.41 -14.49 -10.09
N GLY A 153 21.36 -13.76 -10.51
CA GLY A 153 20.07 -14.36 -10.87
C GLY A 153 19.42 -15.12 -9.72
N SER A 154 19.78 -14.82 -8.47
CA SER A 154 19.16 -15.43 -7.29
C SER A 154 17.78 -14.85 -7.03
N LYS A 155 16.85 -15.70 -6.61
CA LYS A 155 15.58 -15.27 -6.00
C LYS A 155 15.80 -15.10 -4.49
N VAL A 156 15.10 -14.15 -3.88
CA VAL A 156 15.33 -13.75 -2.48
C VAL A 156 14.00 -13.49 -1.76
N SER A 157 13.82 -14.11 -0.58
CA SER A 157 12.73 -13.84 0.36
C SER A 157 13.15 -14.22 1.78
N ASN A 158 12.60 -13.57 2.81
CA ASN A 158 12.97 -13.79 4.22
C ASN A 158 14.50 -13.71 4.47
N GLY A 159 15.20 -12.86 3.71
CA GLY A 159 16.66 -12.70 3.73
C GLY A 159 17.45 -13.82 3.04
N LEU A 160 16.83 -14.98 2.82
CA LEU A 160 17.42 -16.16 2.18
C LEU A 160 17.53 -15.98 0.67
N ARG A 161 18.65 -16.43 0.09
CA ARG A 161 18.90 -16.38 -1.36
C ARG A 161 18.98 -17.79 -1.91
N GLU A 162 18.26 -18.05 -2.99
CA GLU A 162 18.27 -19.34 -3.69
C GLU A 162 18.69 -19.13 -5.15
N PRO A 163 19.54 -19.99 -5.74
CA PRO A 163 19.75 -20.01 -7.18
C PRO A 163 18.42 -20.18 -7.93
N TYR A 164 18.25 -19.45 -9.04
CA TYR A 164 16.99 -19.44 -9.77
C TYR A 164 17.19 -19.29 -11.28
N MET A 165 17.85 -18.23 -11.76
CA MET A 165 18.15 -18.10 -13.19
C MET A 165 19.07 -19.24 -13.66
N PRO A 166 18.73 -19.97 -14.73
CA PRO A 166 19.61 -20.99 -15.31
C PRO A 166 21.01 -20.44 -15.62
N GLY A 167 22.03 -21.18 -15.20
CA GLY A 167 23.44 -20.78 -15.34
C GLY A 167 23.92 -19.70 -14.35
N GLY A 168 23.08 -19.22 -13.42
CA GLY A 168 23.44 -18.17 -12.47
C GLY A 168 23.66 -16.79 -13.12
N ALA A 169 23.13 -16.59 -14.34
CA ALA A 169 23.22 -15.33 -15.04
C ALA A 169 22.36 -14.26 -14.33
N GLY A 170 23.01 -13.18 -13.92
CA GLY A 170 22.35 -11.97 -13.47
C GLY A 170 21.72 -11.15 -14.61
N PHE A 171 21.17 -9.98 -14.26
CA PHE A 171 20.66 -8.97 -15.18
C PHE A 171 21.29 -7.60 -14.84
N ARG A 172 21.57 -6.78 -15.85
CA ARG A 172 22.46 -5.61 -15.76
C ARG A 172 21.84 -4.35 -16.39
N GLU A 173 22.58 -3.25 -16.30
CA GLU A 173 22.25 -1.99 -16.98
C GLU A 173 21.93 -2.22 -18.48
N GLY A 174 20.78 -1.69 -18.91
CA GLY A 174 20.19 -1.90 -20.23
C GLY A 174 19.07 -2.95 -20.29
N ASP A 175 19.15 -4.03 -19.48
CA ASP A 175 18.21 -5.15 -19.53
C ASP A 175 16.80 -4.77 -19.02
N VAL A 176 15.81 -5.56 -19.45
CA VAL A 176 14.43 -5.50 -18.97
C VAL A 176 14.08 -6.81 -18.25
N VAL A 177 13.60 -6.69 -17.02
CA VAL A 177 13.05 -7.82 -16.26
C VAL A 177 11.53 -7.80 -16.36
N GLY A 178 10.94 -8.84 -16.94
CA GLY A 178 9.51 -9.10 -16.86
C GLY A 178 9.15 -9.72 -15.52
N MET A 179 8.08 -9.25 -14.88
CA MET A 179 7.63 -9.70 -13.57
C MET A 179 6.17 -10.18 -13.65
N TYR A 180 5.94 -11.45 -13.34
CA TYR A 180 4.62 -12.06 -13.26
C TYR A 180 4.25 -12.36 -11.81
N LEU A 181 2.99 -12.11 -11.46
CA LEU A 181 2.35 -12.49 -10.20
C LEU A 181 1.01 -13.12 -10.52
N TYR A 182 0.66 -14.22 -9.84
CA TYR A 182 -0.69 -14.76 -9.80
C TYR A 182 -1.10 -15.03 -8.35
N LEU A 183 -2.28 -14.53 -8.01
CA LEU A 183 -2.96 -14.73 -6.74
C LEU A 183 -4.33 -15.37 -7.05
N PRO A 184 -4.56 -16.63 -6.65
CA PRO A 184 -5.84 -17.30 -6.90
C PRO A 184 -6.97 -16.69 -6.05
N PRO A 185 -8.24 -16.88 -6.43
CA PRO A 185 -9.35 -16.25 -5.75
C PRO A 185 -9.52 -16.62 -4.27
N GLY A 186 -9.99 -15.65 -3.49
CA GLY A 186 -10.30 -15.81 -2.06
C GLY A 186 -9.19 -15.38 -1.09
N GLY A 187 -8.08 -14.82 -1.57
CA GLY A 187 -7.10 -14.12 -0.72
C GLY A 187 -7.65 -12.78 -0.20
N ARG A 188 -7.35 -12.41 1.04
CA ARG A 188 -7.87 -11.18 1.66
C ARG A 188 -6.99 -9.96 1.37
N THR A 189 -7.62 -8.80 1.18
CA THR A 189 -6.97 -7.50 1.44
C THR A 189 -6.75 -7.37 2.94
N LEU A 190 -5.50 -7.57 3.40
CA LEU A 190 -5.13 -7.45 4.81
C LEU A 190 -5.03 -5.98 5.27
N GLU A 191 -4.96 -5.04 4.33
CA GLU A 191 -4.86 -3.61 4.64
C GLU A 191 -6.15 -3.07 5.28
N PRO A 192 -6.08 -2.19 6.31
CA PRO A 192 -7.26 -1.60 6.93
C PRO A 192 -8.13 -0.82 5.93
N GLN A 193 -9.30 -1.36 5.59
CA GLN A 193 -10.21 -0.79 4.58
C GLN A 193 -10.94 0.46 5.08
N GLN A 194 -11.06 0.63 6.40
CA GLN A 194 -11.80 1.74 7.02
C GLN A 194 -10.89 2.51 7.99
N ASN A 195 -10.86 3.84 7.86
CA ASN A 195 -10.21 4.70 8.83
C ASN A 195 -11.23 5.09 9.90
N GLU A 196 -11.30 4.35 11.01
CA GLU A 196 -12.09 4.79 12.15
C GLU A 196 -11.38 5.92 12.92
N TYR A 197 -12.14 6.84 13.51
CA TYR A 197 -11.61 8.02 14.18
C TYR A 197 -12.24 8.23 15.57
N ALA A 198 -11.41 8.30 16.60
CA ALA A 198 -11.85 8.49 17.98
C ALA A 198 -11.19 9.71 18.65
N LYS A 199 -11.93 10.38 19.55
CA LYS A 199 -11.49 11.61 20.22
C LYS A 199 -10.85 11.33 21.60
N TYR A 200 -9.62 10.83 21.60
CA TYR A 200 -8.89 10.53 22.83
C TYR A 200 -8.21 11.77 23.45
N LYS A 201 -8.48 12.03 24.74
CA LYS A 201 -7.90 13.16 25.51
C LYS A 201 -7.98 14.50 24.76
N GLY A 202 -9.16 14.77 24.18
CA GLY A 202 -9.48 15.99 23.43
C GLY A 202 -8.95 16.06 21.99
N ARG A 203 -8.10 15.12 21.56
CA ARG A 203 -7.52 15.06 20.21
C ARG A 203 -8.16 13.95 19.40
N TRP A 204 -8.30 14.16 18.09
CA TRP A 204 -8.63 13.10 17.17
C TRP A 204 -7.43 12.15 16.99
N MET A 205 -7.73 10.85 16.94
CA MET A 205 -6.80 9.76 16.67
C MET A 205 -7.43 8.89 15.59
N ARG A 206 -6.62 8.26 14.72
CA ARG A 206 -7.08 7.11 13.95
C ARG A 206 -7.07 5.89 14.87
N ILE A 207 -8.13 5.10 14.82
CA ILE A 207 -8.13 3.71 15.25
C ILE A 207 -7.57 2.89 14.09
N GLU A 208 -6.50 2.15 14.36
CA GLU A 208 -6.01 1.11 13.46
C GLU A 208 -6.33 -0.24 14.10
N ASP A 209 -7.23 -0.99 13.46
CA ASP A 209 -7.46 -2.38 13.82
C ASP A 209 -6.15 -3.19 13.65
N PRO A 210 -5.92 -4.20 14.51
CA PRO A 210 -4.77 -5.08 14.33
C PRO A 210 -4.90 -5.84 13.01
N GLU A 211 -4.01 -5.53 12.05
CA GLU A 211 -3.91 -6.23 10.77
C GLU A 211 -3.79 -7.75 11.02
N PRO A 212 -4.72 -8.57 10.49
CA PRO A 212 -4.75 -9.99 10.80
C PRO A 212 -3.52 -10.71 10.24
N ASP A 213 -3.11 -11.80 10.88
CA ASP A 213 -1.98 -12.58 10.38
C ASP A 213 -2.28 -13.19 9.00
N PRO A 214 -1.32 -13.12 8.05
CA PRO A 214 -1.51 -13.53 6.67
C PRO A 214 -1.54 -15.06 6.56
N LEU A 215 -2.62 -15.64 6.06
CA LEU A 215 -2.74 -17.09 5.84
C LEU A 215 -2.04 -17.52 4.54
N PRO A 216 -1.56 -18.76 4.43
CA PRO A 216 -1.10 -19.31 3.14
C PRO A 216 -2.19 -19.23 2.06
N LEU A 217 -1.80 -18.92 0.83
CA LEU A 217 -2.68 -18.86 -0.35
C LEU A 217 -2.19 -19.90 -1.39
N PRO A 218 -2.61 -21.17 -1.29
CA PRO A 218 -2.17 -22.24 -2.19
C PRO A 218 -2.56 -21.97 -3.64
N GLY A 219 -1.66 -22.26 -4.58
CA GLY A 219 -1.81 -21.94 -6.00
C GLY A 219 -1.34 -20.54 -6.40
N SER A 220 -0.90 -19.70 -5.45
CA SER A 220 -0.19 -18.45 -5.76
C SER A 220 1.16 -18.73 -6.45
N VAL A 221 1.57 -17.85 -7.37
CA VAL A 221 2.76 -18.02 -8.21
C VAL A 221 3.45 -16.67 -8.47
N ILE A 222 4.79 -16.64 -8.37
CA ILE A 222 5.62 -15.53 -8.88
C ILE A 222 6.67 -16.11 -9.84
N ALA A 223 6.86 -15.43 -10.98
CA ALA A 223 7.82 -15.80 -12.01
C ALA A 223 8.44 -14.56 -12.67
N PHE A 224 9.64 -14.72 -13.24
CA PHE A 224 10.41 -13.64 -13.85
C PHE A 224 10.95 -14.04 -15.22
N ALA A 225 11.26 -13.05 -16.05
CA ALA A 225 11.98 -13.21 -17.31
C ALA A 225 13.02 -12.09 -17.45
N VAL A 226 14.13 -12.36 -18.15
CA VAL A 226 15.11 -11.34 -18.54
C VAL A 226 15.11 -11.22 -20.06
N ASN A 227 14.83 -10.03 -20.58
CA ASN A 227 14.74 -9.74 -22.02
C ASN A 227 13.84 -10.76 -22.77
N GLY A 228 12.67 -11.07 -22.18
CA GLY A 228 11.71 -12.05 -22.71
C GLY A 228 12.06 -13.52 -22.45
N VAL A 229 13.27 -13.85 -21.99
CA VAL A 229 13.67 -15.23 -21.66
C VAL A 229 13.19 -15.56 -20.24
N SER A 230 12.23 -16.48 -20.12
CA SER A 230 11.69 -16.93 -18.83
C SER A 230 12.74 -17.62 -17.97
N ALA A 231 12.77 -17.26 -16.68
CA ALA A 231 13.56 -17.91 -15.64
C ALA A 231 12.82 -19.08 -14.97
N GLY A 232 11.59 -19.39 -15.40
CA GLY A 232 10.69 -20.34 -14.75
C GLY A 232 9.98 -19.75 -13.53
N VAL A 233 9.37 -20.60 -12.69
CA VAL A 233 8.65 -20.16 -11.48
C VAL A 233 9.64 -19.96 -10.32
N ALA A 234 9.62 -18.78 -9.69
CA ALA A 234 10.47 -18.44 -8.56
C ALA A 234 9.87 -18.91 -7.22
N PHE A 235 8.59 -18.57 -7.00
CA PHE A 235 7.89 -18.82 -5.75
C PHE A 235 6.49 -19.39 -6.02
N ARG A 236 6.01 -20.23 -5.11
CA ARG A 236 4.66 -20.80 -5.09
C ARG A 236 4.10 -20.80 -3.67
N ASP A 237 2.79 -20.88 -3.54
CA ASP A 237 2.08 -21.23 -2.29
C ASP A 237 2.44 -20.32 -1.10
N PHE A 238 2.70 -19.05 -1.39
CA PHE A 238 2.98 -18.01 -0.39
C PHE A 238 1.69 -17.42 0.17
N ASN A 239 1.81 -16.53 1.16
CA ASN A 239 0.65 -16.03 1.90
C ASN A 239 -0.19 -15.02 1.12
N GLU A 240 -1.45 -14.87 1.52
CA GLU A 240 -2.36 -13.84 1.04
C GLU A 240 -1.91 -12.41 1.40
N GLY A 241 -2.48 -11.43 0.71
CA GLY A 241 -2.31 -10.01 1.00
C GLY A 241 -2.24 -9.17 -0.27
N THR A 242 -2.26 -7.84 -0.13
CA THR A 242 -2.09 -6.93 -1.26
C THR A 242 -0.61 -6.84 -1.65
N TYR A 243 -0.25 -7.35 -2.83
CA TYR A 243 1.10 -7.31 -3.37
C TYR A 243 1.26 -6.18 -4.39
N TYR A 244 2.33 -5.40 -4.22
CA TYR A 244 2.69 -4.26 -5.07
C TYR A 244 3.96 -4.59 -5.87
N PRO A 245 4.06 -4.20 -7.16
CA PRO A 245 5.33 -4.15 -7.86
C PRO A 245 6.32 -3.27 -7.08
N ALA A 246 7.53 -3.77 -6.90
CA ALA A 246 8.52 -3.18 -6.01
C ALA A 246 9.93 -3.27 -6.57
N VAL A 247 10.72 -2.21 -6.34
CA VAL A 247 12.13 -2.15 -6.74
C VAL A 247 12.98 -1.65 -5.57
N SER A 248 14.16 -2.24 -5.43
CA SER A 248 15.20 -1.80 -4.49
C SER A 248 16.44 -1.38 -5.25
N ILE A 249 16.96 -0.21 -4.92
CA ILE A 249 18.20 0.33 -5.47
C ILE A 249 19.25 0.39 -4.37
N TYR A 250 20.50 0.06 -4.72
CA TYR A 250 21.70 0.22 -3.91
C TYR A 250 22.77 0.94 -4.72
N THR A 251 23.57 1.81 -4.07
CA THR A 251 24.91 2.19 -4.55
C THR A 251 25.89 2.22 -3.38
N MET A 252 27.19 2.13 -3.65
CA MET A 252 28.23 2.41 -2.67
C MET A 252 28.30 3.92 -2.33
N PRO A 253 28.76 4.31 -1.12
CA PRO A 253 28.83 5.72 -0.71
C PRO A 253 29.69 6.63 -1.59
N GLU A 254 30.66 6.06 -2.30
CA GLU A 254 31.63 6.74 -3.16
C GLU A 254 31.09 7.02 -4.57
N GLN A 255 29.98 6.39 -4.98
CA GLN A 255 29.35 6.67 -6.27
C GLN A 255 28.54 7.97 -6.18
N SER A 256 28.97 8.99 -6.92
CA SER A 256 28.25 10.27 -7.12
C SER A 256 26.89 10.04 -7.78
N ASP A 257 26.90 9.28 -8.87
CA ASP A 257 25.74 9.02 -9.70
C ASP A 257 24.76 8.09 -9.02
N GLY A 258 23.48 8.46 -9.03
CA GLY A 258 22.41 7.59 -8.55
C GLY A 258 22.18 6.44 -9.53
N ALA A 259 21.99 5.23 -8.99
CA ALA A 259 21.44 4.15 -9.78
C ALA A 259 19.94 4.40 -9.99
N THR A 260 19.45 4.19 -11.21
CA THR A 260 18.12 4.52 -11.71
C THR A 260 17.51 3.29 -12.39
N VAL A 261 16.27 2.93 -12.02
CA VAL A 261 15.46 1.94 -12.74
C VAL A 261 14.14 2.56 -13.16
N THR A 262 13.55 2.06 -14.25
CA THR A 262 12.29 2.56 -14.81
C THR A 262 11.29 1.42 -14.92
N LEU A 263 10.11 1.59 -14.32
CA LEU A 263 9.04 0.59 -14.35
C LEU A 263 8.10 0.88 -15.52
N ASN A 264 7.62 -0.19 -16.14
CA ASN A 264 6.61 -0.17 -17.18
C ASN A 264 5.43 -1.03 -16.73
N PHE A 265 4.34 -0.38 -16.34
CA PHE A 265 3.11 -1.05 -15.87
C PHE A 265 2.23 -1.55 -17.04
N GLY A 266 2.63 -1.33 -18.29
CA GLY A 266 1.87 -1.65 -19.49
C GLY A 266 0.99 -0.49 -19.98
N PRO A 267 0.12 -0.74 -20.99
CA PRO A 267 -0.12 -2.04 -21.64
C PRO A 267 0.94 -2.41 -22.70
N HIS A 268 1.83 -1.48 -23.06
CA HIS A 268 2.85 -1.70 -24.10
C HIS A 268 4.17 -2.17 -23.50
N PHE A 269 4.48 -3.45 -23.65
CA PHE A 269 5.69 -4.09 -23.11
C PHE A 269 6.82 -4.18 -24.16
N ALA A 270 8.07 -4.16 -23.70
CA ALA A 270 9.26 -4.31 -24.54
C ALA A 270 9.45 -5.77 -25.02
N TYR A 271 8.96 -6.72 -24.23
CA TYR A 271 8.94 -8.15 -24.54
C TYR A 271 7.52 -8.73 -24.36
N PRO A 272 7.17 -9.84 -25.04
CA PRO A 272 5.89 -10.52 -24.82
C PRO A 272 5.70 -10.88 -23.33
N PRO A 273 4.53 -10.61 -22.72
CA PRO A 273 4.26 -10.98 -21.34
C PRO A 273 4.51 -12.47 -21.08
N LEU A 274 5.25 -12.77 -20.02
CA LEU A 274 5.52 -14.16 -19.65
C LEU A 274 4.26 -14.77 -19.01
N GLN A 275 3.90 -15.99 -19.40
CA GLN A 275 2.84 -16.77 -18.79
C GLN A 275 3.43 -18.11 -18.32
N PRO A 276 3.53 -18.39 -17.01
CA PRO A 276 4.03 -19.67 -16.52
C PRO A 276 3.05 -20.80 -16.81
N GLU A 277 3.56 -22.02 -16.97
CA GLU A 277 2.73 -23.20 -17.23
C GLU A 277 1.69 -23.41 -16.11
N GLY A 278 0.45 -23.73 -16.51
CA GLY A 278 -0.69 -23.91 -15.62
C GLY A 278 -1.27 -22.63 -15.01
N CYS A 279 -0.74 -21.45 -15.35
CA CYS A 279 -1.19 -20.16 -14.82
C CYS A 279 -1.99 -19.37 -15.87
N PRO A 280 -2.98 -18.53 -15.48
CA PRO A 280 -3.78 -17.76 -16.43
C PRO A 280 -2.97 -16.64 -17.10
N PRO A 281 -3.42 -16.12 -18.27
CA PRO A 281 -2.77 -14.99 -18.92
C PRO A 281 -2.84 -13.75 -18.01
N PRO A 282 -1.76 -12.96 -17.89
CA PRO A 282 -1.73 -11.79 -17.02
C PRO A 282 -2.42 -10.58 -17.65
N THR A 283 -3.05 -9.75 -16.83
CA THR A 283 -3.38 -8.37 -17.21
C THR A 283 -2.20 -7.42 -16.95
N PRO A 284 -2.06 -6.35 -17.72
CA PRO A 284 -1.17 -5.24 -17.38
C PRO A 284 -1.48 -4.65 -16.00
N VAL A 285 -0.45 -4.41 -15.20
CA VAL A 285 -0.63 -3.77 -13.88
C VAL A 285 -1.31 -2.40 -13.98
N CYS A 286 -1.18 -1.67 -15.09
CA CYS A 286 -1.88 -0.40 -15.30
C CYS A 286 -3.41 -0.49 -15.23
N GLU A 287 -4.01 -1.67 -15.43
CA GLU A 287 -5.45 -1.91 -15.32
C GLU A 287 -5.95 -1.97 -13.86
N LEU A 288 -5.06 -1.94 -12.86
CA LEU A 288 -5.43 -1.77 -11.45
C LEU A 288 -5.88 -0.33 -11.10
N ALA A 289 -5.75 0.61 -12.02
CA ALA A 289 -6.21 1.98 -11.82
C ALA A 289 -7.75 2.06 -11.76
N SER A 290 -8.27 2.91 -10.87
CA SER A 290 -9.70 3.20 -10.81
C SER A 290 -10.18 3.90 -12.08
N PRO A 291 -11.33 3.51 -12.68
CA PRO A 291 -11.98 4.31 -13.71
C PRO A 291 -12.19 5.76 -13.24
N ALA A 292 -11.93 6.74 -14.10
CA ALA A 292 -11.90 8.15 -13.73
C ALA A 292 -13.23 8.64 -13.10
N GLU A 293 -14.36 8.10 -13.54
CA GLU A 293 -15.69 8.40 -13.00
C GLU A 293 -15.86 7.89 -11.56
N ALA A 294 -15.36 6.70 -11.25
CA ALA A 294 -15.38 6.14 -9.89
C ALA A 294 -14.42 6.90 -8.94
N ALA A 295 -13.24 7.31 -9.45
CA ALA A 295 -12.29 8.13 -8.70
C ALA A 295 -12.88 9.51 -8.33
N ALA A 296 -13.63 10.14 -9.25
CA ALA A 296 -14.35 11.38 -8.97
C ALA A 296 -15.43 11.21 -7.88
N GLY A 297 -16.17 10.11 -7.90
CA GLY A 297 -17.14 9.76 -6.86
C GLY A 297 -16.51 9.60 -5.47
N ALA A 298 -15.40 8.85 -5.38
CA ALA A 298 -14.67 8.67 -4.12
C ALA A 298 -14.14 10.00 -3.55
N ALA A 299 -13.61 10.88 -4.41
CA ALA A 299 -13.15 12.21 -4.02
C ALA A 299 -14.30 13.10 -3.51
N ALA A 300 -15.48 13.04 -4.13
CA ALA A 300 -16.66 13.81 -3.72
C ALA A 300 -17.18 13.38 -2.34
N VAL A 301 -17.25 12.07 -2.07
CA VAL A 301 -17.65 11.53 -0.76
C VAL A 301 -16.67 11.96 0.34
N GLY A 302 -15.35 11.90 0.05
CA GLY A 302 -14.31 12.39 0.96
C GLY A 302 -14.42 13.88 1.27
N ALA A 303 -14.86 14.71 0.31
CA ALA A 303 -15.09 16.13 0.51
C ALA A 303 -16.34 16.43 1.34
N MET A 304 -17.47 15.73 1.10
CA MET A 304 -18.70 15.94 1.86
C MET A 304 -18.55 15.60 3.35
N GLY A 305 -17.74 14.59 3.68
CA GLY A 305 -17.41 14.22 5.08
C GLY A 305 -16.71 15.32 5.89
N LEU A 306 -16.20 16.37 5.25
CA LEU A 306 -15.55 17.52 5.90
C LEU A 306 -16.44 18.77 5.99
N ALA A 307 -17.62 18.77 5.35
CA ALA A 307 -18.52 19.94 5.27
C ALA A 307 -19.82 19.81 6.09
N GLY A 308 -20.19 18.60 6.54
CA GLY A 308 -21.44 18.32 7.26
C GLY A 308 -21.43 18.74 8.74
N GLY A 309 -21.40 20.04 9.03
CA GLY A 309 -21.22 20.59 10.39
C GLY A 309 -22.35 21.45 10.95
N VAL A 310 -23.59 20.92 11.06
CA VAL A 310 -24.74 21.59 11.73
C VAL A 310 -25.50 20.59 12.61
N GLY A 311 -26.20 21.07 13.64
CA GLY A 311 -27.03 20.26 14.57
C GLY A 311 -28.27 19.61 13.91
N VAL A 312 -29.16 18.93 14.66
CA VAL A 312 -29.56 19.16 16.06
C VAL A 312 -29.79 17.82 16.79
N GLY A 313 -29.65 17.79 18.12
CA GLY A 313 -30.03 16.63 18.94
C GLY A 313 -31.29 16.86 19.78
N ALA A 314 -32.13 15.83 19.90
CA ALA A 314 -33.20 15.70 20.88
C ALA A 314 -33.54 14.22 21.10
N VAL A 315 -34.04 13.85 22.29
CA VAL A 315 -34.43 12.48 22.66
C VAL A 315 -35.86 12.50 23.18
N VAL A 316 -36.74 11.64 22.66
CA VAL A 316 -38.00 11.21 23.31
C VAL A 316 -38.28 9.75 22.92
N GLU A 317 -38.86 8.98 23.83
CA GLU A 317 -39.28 7.59 23.61
C GLU A 317 -40.70 7.48 23.02
N GLY A 318 -40.95 6.36 22.32
CA GLY A 318 -42.18 5.59 22.49
C GLY A 318 -43.45 6.05 21.76
N GLY A 319 -44.29 5.07 21.41
CA GLY A 319 -45.59 5.27 20.78
C GLY A 319 -45.83 4.29 19.64
N ALA A 320 -47.08 3.85 19.47
CA ALA A 320 -47.46 2.88 18.46
C ALA A 320 -48.69 3.34 17.65
N ALA A 321 -48.93 2.62 16.56
CA ALA A 321 -50.17 2.47 15.82
C ALA A 321 -50.53 3.46 14.69
N ASP A 322 -51.00 2.82 13.62
CA ASP A 322 -51.86 3.26 12.52
C ASP A 322 -51.35 4.28 11.49
N GLY A 323 -51.94 4.20 10.29
CA GLY A 323 -51.39 4.76 9.06
C GLY A 323 -52.26 5.78 8.34
N ALA A 324 -51.65 6.49 7.38
CA ALA A 324 -52.32 7.34 6.41
C ALA A 324 -51.55 7.35 5.07
N GLN A 325 -52.27 7.56 3.97
CA GLN A 325 -51.71 7.72 2.62
C GLN A 325 -50.97 9.07 2.47
N PRO A 326 -49.99 9.18 1.54
CA PRO A 326 -49.29 10.44 1.29
C PRO A 326 -50.19 11.50 0.64
N ARG A 327 -49.71 12.75 0.64
CA ARG A 327 -50.24 13.85 -0.17
C ARG A 327 -49.09 14.57 -0.88
N ASP A 328 -49.39 15.05 -2.08
CA ASP A 328 -48.44 15.64 -3.01
C ASP A 328 -47.98 17.04 -2.58
N VAL A 329 -46.78 17.43 -3.01
CA VAL A 329 -46.28 18.81 -2.99
C VAL A 329 -45.56 19.09 -4.31
N GLU A 330 -45.84 20.25 -4.92
CA GLU A 330 -45.37 20.62 -6.25
C GLU A 330 -43.84 20.80 -6.36
N MET A 331 -43.30 20.37 -7.51
CA MET A 331 -41.93 20.66 -7.94
C MET A 331 -41.88 22.01 -8.65
N ALA A 332 -41.50 23.07 -7.93
CA ALA A 332 -41.21 24.37 -8.53
C ALA A 332 -39.93 24.30 -9.40
N GLN A 333 -40.09 24.38 -10.72
CA GLN A 333 -38.98 24.54 -11.65
C GLN A 333 -38.45 25.99 -11.58
N GLN A 334 -37.14 26.17 -11.65
CA GLN A 334 -36.51 27.49 -11.70
C GLN A 334 -35.58 27.57 -12.92
N GLU A 335 -35.91 28.47 -13.85
CA GLU A 335 -35.23 28.61 -15.14
C GLU A 335 -33.88 29.32 -15.02
N LEU A 336 -32.95 29.00 -15.94
CA LEU A 336 -31.65 29.67 -16.06
C LEU A 336 -31.73 30.81 -17.10
N PRO A 337 -31.11 31.98 -16.85
CA PRO A 337 -31.19 33.12 -17.76
C PRO A 337 -30.46 32.84 -19.09
N GLY A 338 -31.15 33.15 -20.19
CA GLY A 338 -30.84 32.65 -21.54
C GLY A 338 -29.75 33.36 -22.34
N ASP A 339 -28.57 33.63 -21.76
CA ASP A 339 -27.43 34.24 -22.49
C ASP A 339 -26.23 33.28 -22.69
N ALA A 340 -26.31 32.04 -22.17
CA ALA A 340 -25.24 31.04 -22.31
C ALA A 340 -25.35 30.16 -23.58
N VAL A 341 -26.50 30.15 -24.26
CA VAL A 341 -26.82 29.17 -25.31
C VAL A 341 -26.20 29.54 -26.68
N ALA A 342 -26.03 30.83 -26.96
CA ALA A 342 -25.50 31.30 -28.25
C ALA A 342 -24.02 30.90 -28.49
N ALA A 343 -23.23 30.71 -27.44
CA ALA A 343 -21.80 30.43 -27.55
C ALA A 343 -21.46 29.00 -28.00
N MET A 344 -22.32 28.00 -27.72
CA MET A 344 -22.03 26.60 -28.04
C MET A 344 -22.41 26.18 -29.47
N ALA A 345 -23.31 26.92 -30.13
CA ALA A 345 -23.75 26.59 -31.50
C ALA A 345 -22.64 26.77 -32.55
N GLY A 346 -21.71 27.70 -32.35
CA GLY A 346 -20.66 28.02 -33.34
C GLY A 346 -19.56 26.96 -33.45
N ALA A 347 -19.24 26.24 -32.37
CA ALA A 347 -18.12 25.29 -32.34
C ALA A 347 -18.40 23.99 -33.11
N ALA A 348 -19.64 23.51 -33.09
CA ALA A 348 -20.01 22.23 -33.71
C ALA A 348 -19.92 22.25 -35.26
N ALA A 349 -20.21 23.39 -35.88
CA ALA A 349 -20.20 23.53 -37.34
C ALA A 349 -18.80 23.43 -37.96
N ALA A 350 -17.77 23.93 -37.26
CA ALA A 350 -16.39 23.92 -37.75
C ALA A 350 -15.78 22.50 -37.80
N ALA A 351 -16.11 21.65 -36.84
CA ALA A 351 -15.61 20.28 -36.77
C ALA A 351 -16.12 19.40 -37.93
N ALA A 352 -17.39 19.56 -38.31
CA ALA A 352 -18.02 18.78 -39.39
C ALA A 352 -17.40 19.05 -40.77
N ALA A 353 -17.01 20.30 -41.05
CA ALA A 353 -16.41 20.67 -42.33
C ALA A 353 -15.01 20.06 -42.54
N ALA A 354 -14.19 19.97 -41.47
CA ALA A 354 -12.85 19.38 -41.54
C ALA A 354 -12.88 17.87 -41.85
N ALA A 355 -13.84 17.14 -41.28
CA ALA A 355 -13.98 15.70 -41.49
C ALA A 355 -14.30 15.33 -42.95
N ALA A 356 -15.13 16.13 -43.63
CA ALA A 356 -15.50 15.89 -45.02
C ALA A 356 -14.32 16.05 -46.01
N ALA A 357 -13.40 16.98 -45.74
CA ALA A 357 -12.25 17.23 -46.60
C ALA A 357 -11.18 16.11 -46.54
N GLY A 358 -11.00 15.48 -45.37
CA GLY A 358 -9.98 14.44 -45.18
C GLY A 358 -10.24 13.16 -45.98
N VAL A 359 -11.51 12.76 -46.12
CA VAL A 359 -11.89 11.50 -46.80
C VAL A 359 -11.65 11.55 -48.32
N ALA A 360 -11.69 12.73 -48.93
CA ALA A 360 -11.49 12.90 -50.37
C ALA A 360 -10.05 12.63 -50.86
N MET A 361 -9.04 12.73 -49.98
CA MET A 361 -7.63 12.65 -50.36
C MET A 361 -7.03 11.22 -50.36
N MET A 362 -7.71 10.22 -49.79
CA MET A 362 -7.23 8.83 -49.78
C MET A 362 -7.70 7.98 -50.96
N GLY A 363 -8.52 8.53 -51.87
CA GLY A 363 -9.14 7.79 -52.97
C GLY A 363 -8.29 7.59 -54.24
N MET A 364 -7.06 8.12 -54.32
CA MET A 364 -6.27 8.17 -55.57
C MET A 364 -4.82 7.69 -55.41
N SER A 365 -4.63 6.42 -55.04
CA SER A 365 -3.33 5.74 -55.14
C SER A 365 -3.49 4.21 -55.21
N ALA A 366 -3.97 3.69 -56.35
CA ALA A 366 -4.14 2.25 -56.57
C ALA A 366 -4.06 1.85 -58.06
N ALA A 367 -2.85 1.45 -58.49
CA ALA A 367 -2.52 0.68 -59.71
C ALA A 367 -2.81 1.30 -61.11
N PRO A 368 -2.16 0.78 -62.17
CA PRO A 368 -1.00 -0.12 -62.20
C PRO A 368 0.35 0.60 -62.34
#